data_AF-A0A1Y4BHW1-F1
#
_entry.id   AF-A0A1Y4BHW1-F1
#
_cell.length_a   1.000
_cell.length_b   1.000
_cell.length_c   1.000
_cell.angle_alpha   90.00
_cell.angle_beta   90.00
_cell.angle_gamma   90.00
#
_symmetry.space_group_name_H-M   'P 1'
#
loop_
_entity.id
_entity.type
_entity.pdbx_description
1 polymer ?
#
loop_
_entity_poly.entity_id
_entity_poly.type
_entity_poly.pdbx_seq_one_letter_code
_entity_poly.pdbx_strand_id
1 'polypeptide(L)'
;MPGIDDIIEQVLAAARGRLERGVETSRAYGDEPILMRGSQLASYQPEPIRQMRALARRPEARSWTDARLFVEQARLMSGYEDDFPSSEPLLSYFPTYAAMSNRQLRSYFTWRTHVRAGRVEKTSTSYAYVYLYELINGVGAEPGEEAFRAIEAFWQAYRKFDSGLDRYVRAWLVDYAVYHDLDPALALPYVAVEHDWAVAVLAEAERRALELAAPRSRRQGPGDLPVPEGEATRLFDALEELSTYRLAHARLYRERPEELRDVTYLVFGRLARYYRSNRTQGLTESLFGARREMPHLMFASAVFYPGERHPDATYDLAGTRRYACRGGLWTCDALHDGGARSSKLGQVLRAVDRQLRVALDYPHQLKERGDPKYLVSLVDRAIGDYLSWRRAHAPVRVEIDLSKLAGIRAGAAQTREALLVDEEREDEKDLAPAPATSGAASGPAPATAPGPSDPAAGVGLLPEERALLAALLDAKEAPAGTDLLVDSINERLFDLVGDTVLEFDDSGRPTIVEDYVDEVRSILG
;
A
#
# COMPACT_ATOMS: atom_id res chain seq x y z
N MET A 1 1.74 85.12 -0.37
CA MET A 1 1.86 83.80 -1.01
C MET A 1 1.77 82.77 0.10
N PRO A 2 0.91 81.75 0.00
CA PRO A 2 0.87 80.68 0.99
C PRO A 2 2.20 79.92 1.00
N GLY A 3 2.65 79.46 2.17
CA GLY A 3 3.87 78.66 2.31
C GLY A 3 3.68 77.26 1.72
N ILE A 4 4.77 76.63 1.27
CA ILE A 4 4.74 75.29 0.67
C ILE A 4 4.11 74.26 1.62
N ASP A 5 4.27 74.44 2.93
CA ASP A 5 3.69 73.57 3.95
C ASP A 5 2.16 73.68 4.04
N ASP A 6 1.59 74.87 3.81
CA ASP A 6 0.13 75.07 3.78
C ASP A 6 -0.51 74.36 2.57
N ILE A 7 0.24 74.29 1.46
CA ILE A 7 -0.17 73.58 0.23
C ILE A 7 -0.11 72.07 0.45
N ILE A 8 0.90 71.57 1.17
CA ILE A 8 1.05 70.14 1.51
C ILE A 8 -0.07 69.69 2.44
N GLU A 9 -0.42 70.48 3.46
CA GLU A 9 -1.57 70.16 4.34
C GLU A 9 -2.90 70.15 3.59
N GLN A 10 -3.14 71.12 2.68
CA GLN A 10 -4.35 71.14 1.87
C GLN A 10 -4.47 69.91 0.95
N VAL A 11 -3.36 69.43 0.39
CA VAL A 11 -3.34 68.24 -0.47
C VAL A 11 -3.59 66.96 0.34
N LEU A 12 -3.02 66.85 1.55
CA LEU A 12 -3.25 65.71 2.44
C LEU A 12 -4.68 65.67 3.00
N ALA A 13 -5.27 66.83 3.29
CA ALA A 13 -6.68 66.95 3.69
C ALA A 13 -7.64 66.56 2.56
N ALA A 14 -7.34 66.95 1.32
CA ALA A 14 -8.14 66.59 0.14
C ALA A 14 -8.05 65.08 -0.21
N ALA A 15 -6.92 64.43 0.09
CA ALA A 15 -6.75 62.99 -0.13
C ALA A 15 -7.56 62.14 0.86
N ARG A 16 -7.67 62.56 2.13
CA ARG A 16 -8.51 61.87 3.13
C ARG A 16 -10.00 61.92 2.79
N GLY A 17 -10.49 63.04 2.25
CA GLY A 17 -11.90 63.20 1.87
C GLY A 17 -12.36 62.35 0.66
N ARG A 18 -11.43 61.78 -0.13
CA ARG A 18 -11.77 60.93 -1.29
C ARG A 18 -11.90 59.44 -0.97
N LEU A 19 -11.48 58.99 0.22
CA LEU A 19 -11.61 57.57 0.60
C LEU A 19 -13.04 57.17 1.01
N GLU A 20 -13.95 58.12 1.28
CA GLU A 20 -15.29 57.83 1.81
C GLU A 20 -16.42 57.78 0.75
N ARG A 21 -16.13 57.90 -0.55
CA ARG A 21 -17.17 57.77 -1.59
C ARG A 21 -16.78 56.77 -2.67
N GLY A 22 -17.52 55.66 -2.68
CA GLY A 22 -17.31 54.51 -3.55
C GLY A 22 -17.54 54.77 -5.04
N VAL A 23 -16.71 54.05 -5.80
CA VAL A 23 -16.92 53.42 -7.11
C VAL A 23 -17.81 54.14 -8.13
N GLU A 24 -17.17 54.72 -9.14
CA GLU A 24 -17.63 54.63 -10.54
C GLU A 24 -16.45 54.77 -11.51
N THR A 25 -16.42 53.89 -12.51
CA THR A 25 -15.31 53.62 -13.41
C THR A 25 -15.24 54.64 -14.55
N SER A 26 -14.24 55.53 -14.49
CA SER A 26 -13.67 56.21 -15.66
C SER A 26 -12.31 56.79 -15.27
N ARG A 27 -11.25 55.97 -15.28
CA ARG A 27 -9.89 56.49 -15.12
C ARG A 27 -9.38 56.94 -16.49
N ALA A 28 -9.53 58.23 -16.76
CA ALA A 28 -8.66 58.93 -17.70
C ALA A 28 -7.20 58.78 -17.20
N TYR A 29 -6.31 58.41 -18.12
CA TYR A 29 -4.88 58.25 -17.88
C TYR A 29 -4.31 59.53 -17.27
N GLY A 30 -3.88 59.46 -16.00
CA GLY A 30 -3.15 60.53 -15.33
C GLY A 30 -1.69 60.15 -15.25
N ASP A 31 -0.81 61.08 -15.57
CA ASP A 31 0.64 60.92 -15.42
C ASP A 31 0.97 60.68 -13.94
N GLU A 32 1.05 59.42 -13.53
CA GLU A 32 1.66 59.03 -12.27
C GLU A 32 3.18 59.23 -12.40
N PRO A 33 3.83 59.92 -11.45
CA PRO A 33 5.26 60.14 -11.53
C PRO A 33 5.98 58.78 -11.53
N ILE A 34 6.86 58.56 -12.50
CA ILE A 34 7.75 57.39 -12.50
C ILE A 34 8.72 57.56 -11.32
N LEU A 35 8.37 56.96 -10.17
CA LEU A 35 9.11 57.09 -8.90
C LEU A 35 10.53 56.50 -8.96
N MET A 36 10.83 55.64 -9.94
CA MET A 36 12.15 55.03 -10.16
C MET A 36 12.42 54.76 -11.64
N ARG A 37 13.66 55.00 -12.11
CA ARG A 37 14.08 54.64 -13.47
C ARG A 37 14.07 53.12 -13.67
N GLY A 38 13.89 52.62 -14.90
CA GLY A 38 13.89 51.19 -15.22
C GLY A 38 15.14 50.42 -14.74
N SER A 39 16.31 51.07 -14.73
CA SER A 39 17.56 50.51 -14.17
C SER A 39 17.56 50.44 -12.63
N GLN A 40 16.84 51.35 -11.96
CA GLN A 40 16.63 51.35 -10.52
C GLN A 40 15.60 50.29 -10.10
N LEU A 41 14.57 50.04 -10.94
CA LEU A 41 13.64 48.92 -10.78
C LEU A 41 14.32 47.55 -10.95
N ALA A 42 15.22 47.40 -11.92
CA ALA A 42 15.94 46.15 -12.15
C ALA A 42 16.93 45.77 -11.02
N SER A 43 17.43 46.78 -10.29
CA SER A 43 18.34 46.63 -9.14
C SER A 43 17.66 46.82 -7.78
N TYR A 44 16.35 47.09 -7.76
CA TYR A 44 15.60 47.31 -6.54
C TYR A 44 15.59 46.05 -5.68
N GLN A 45 16.14 46.18 -4.47
CA GLN A 45 16.13 45.16 -3.45
C GLN A 45 15.25 45.63 -2.29
N PRO A 46 14.09 44.95 -2.06
CA PRO A 46 13.26 45.18 -0.90
C PRO A 46 14.08 45.13 0.40
N GLU A 47 13.76 46.02 1.35
CA GLU A 47 14.46 46.11 2.63
C GLU A 47 14.51 44.77 3.38
N PRO A 48 13.42 43.97 3.47
CA PRO A 48 13.45 42.66 4.13
C PRO A 48 14.48 41.70 3.50
N ILE A 49 14.57 41.66 2.17
CA ILE A 49 15.56 40.84 1.46
C ILE A 49 16.99 41.32 1.75
N ARG A 50 17.19 42.64 1.88
CA ARG A 50 18.50 43.21 2.25
C ARG A 50 18.91 42.79 3.67
N GLN A 51 17.98 42.87 4.62
CA GLN A 51 18.19 42.45 6.01
C GLN A 51 18.48 40.95 6.11
N MET A 52 17.72 40.11 5.39
CA MET A 52 17.94 38.67 5.31
C MET A 52 19.34 38.33 4.77
N ARG A 53 19.82 39.04 3.74
CA ARG A 53 21.20 38.85 3.25
C ARG A 53 22.26 39.34 4.24
N ALA A 54 21.95 40.38 5.01
CA ALA A 54 22.88 40.90 6.01
C ALA A 54 23.12 39.90 7.15
N LEU A 55 22.17 39.00 7.46
CA LEU A 55 22.36 37.92 8.45
C LEU A 55 23.62 37.10 8.18
N ALA A 56 23.85 36.69 6.93
CA ALA A 56 25.02 35.90 6.54
C ALA A 56 26.36 36.63 6.73
N ARG A 57 26.35 37.95 6.87
CA ARG A 57 27.55 38.79 7.04
C ARG A 57 27.85 39.13 8.50
N ARG A 58 26.95 38.77 9.43
CA ARG A 58 27.14 39.02 10.85
C ARG A 58 28.32 38.21 11.40
N PRO A 59 29.09 38.73 12.37
CA PRO A 59 30.19 37.98 12.97
C PRO A 59 29.77 36.61 13.53
N GLU A 60 28.59 36.54 14.13
CA GLU A 60 28.03 35.31 14.72
C GLU A 60 27.70 34.26 13.66
N ALA A 61 27.31 34.69 12.45
CA ALA A 61 26.96 33.79 11.36
C ALA A 61 28.16 33.03 10.78
N ARG A 62 29.39 33.44 11.08
CA ARG A 62 30.61 32.75 10.62
C ARG A 62 30.74 31.33 11.14
N SER A 63 30.12 31.01 12.26
CA SER A 63 30.12 29.66 12.84
C SER A 63 28.86 28.87 12.52
N TRP A 64 27.91 29.46 11.80
CA TRP A 64 26.64 28.81 11.48
C TRP A 64 26.81 27.82 10.33
N THR A 65 26.09 26.72 10.41
CA THR A 65 25.89 25.84 9.25
C THR A 65 24.94 26.49 8.26
N ASP A 66 24.97 26.05 6.99
CA ASP A 66 24.04 26.54 5.96
C ASP A 66 22.57 26.31 6.35
N ALA A 67 22.27 25.19 7.01
CA ALA A 67 20.93 24.89 7.52
C ALA A 67 20.51 25.87 8.63
N ARG A 68 21.41 26.20 9.57
CA ARG A 68 21.11 27.21 10.59
C ARG A 68 20.88 28.57 9.96
N LEU A 69 21.75 28.99 9.03
CA LEU A 69 21.57 30.26 8.32
C LEU A 69 20.23 30.31 7.58
N PHE A 70 19.86 29.21 6.90
CA PHE A 70 18.57 29.08 6.23
C PHE A 70 17.40 29.28 7.20
N VAL A 71 17.40 28.61 8.36
CA VAL A 71 16.32 28.73 9.35
C VAL A 71 16.23 30.13 9.93
N GLU A 72 17.35 30.77 10.26
CA GLU A 72 17.35 32.15 10.76
C GLU A 72 16.84 33.15 9.71
N GLN A 73 17.19 32.94 8.44
CA GLN A 73 16.63 33.71 7.33
C GLN A 73 15.14 33.45 7.14
N ALA A 74 14.70 32.19 7.23
CA ALA A 74 13.29 31.81 7.10
C ALA A 74 12.43 32.43 8.20
N ARG A 75 12.91 32.42 9.45
CA ARG A 75 12.25 33.05 10.59
C ARG A 75 12.10 34.55 10.40
N LEU A 76 13.16 35.25 9.96
CA LEU A 76 13.10 36.68 9.64
C LEU A 76 12.06 36.97 8.53
N MET A 77 11.96 36.09 7.54
CA MET A 77 11.07 36.23 6.38
C MET A 77 9.71 35.53 6.58
N SER A 78 9.39 35.11 7.80
CA SER A 78 8.18 34.33 8.10
C SER A 78 6.91 35.05 7.66
N GLY A 79 6.78 36.35 7.95
CA GLY A 79 5.64 37.18 7.54
C GLY A 79 5.85 38.02 6.27
N TYR A 80 6.97 37.85 5.55
CA TYR A 80 7.22 38.65 4.36
C TYR A 80 6.40 38.14 3.16
N GLU A 81 5.72 39.07 2.50
CA GLU A 81 5.00 38.89 1.24
C GLU A 81 5.63 39.78 0.16
N ASP A 82 5.60 39.34 -1.09
CA ASP A 82 6.12 40.11 -2.24
C ASP A 82 5.11 40.02 -3.40
N ASP A 83 5.21 40.99 -4.31
CA ASP A 83 4.45 41.05 -5.55
C ASP A 83 5.42 41.46 -6.66
N PHE A 84 6.15 40.46 -7.18
CA PHE A 84 7.15 40.64 -8.22
C PHE A 84 6.63 40.08 -9.55
N PRO A 85 6.52 40.93 -10.60
CA PRO A 85 5.86 40.53 -11.84
C PRO A 85 6.67 39.55 -12.70
N SER A 86 7.96 39.34 -12.41
CA SER A 86 8.80 38.41 -13.17
C SER A 86 8.97 37.11 -12.40
N SER A 87 8.93 35.99 -13.12
CA SER A 87 9.23 34.66 -12.58
C SER A 87 10.59 34.20 -13.09
N GLU A 88 11.56 34.10 -12.19
CA GLU A 88 12.91 33.60 -12.49
C GLU A 88 13.04 32.13 -12.05
N PRO A 89 13.44 31.21 -12.94
CA PRO A 89 13.60 29.81 -12.59
C PRO A 89 14.81 29.58 -11.66
N LEU A 90 14.76 28.49 -10.90
CA LEU A 90 15.84 28.03 -10.03
C LEU A 90 16.08 26.53 -10.20
N LEU A 91 17.31 26.17 -10.53
CA LEU A 91 17.78 24.78 -10.53
C LEU A 91 18.88 24.62 -9.48
N SER A 92 18.57 23.95 -8.38
CA SER A 92 19.54 23.62 -7.33
C SER A 92 19.08 22.35 -6.60
N TYR A 93 20.03 21.48 -6.26
CA TYR A 93 19.75 20.20 -5.58
C TYR A 93 19.38 20.39 -4.09
N PHE A 94 20.00 21.36 -3.41
CA PHE A 94 19.71 21.72 -2.02
C PHE A 94 19.50 23.23 -1.91
N PRO A 95 18.35 23.74 -2.41
CA PRO A 95 18.13 25.17 -2.51
C PRO A 95 17.97 25.81 -1.14
N THR A 96 18.69 26.91 -0.92
CA THR A 96 18.54 27.82 0.23
C THR A 96 18.43 29.26 -0.27
N TYR A 97 18.01 30.19 0.58
CA TYR A 97 17.95 31.62 0.19
C TYR A 97 19.32 32.18 -0.21
N ALA A 98 20.40 31.69 0.41
CA ALA A 98 21.75 32.15 0.12
C ALA A 98 22.17 31.85 -1.33
N ALA A 99 21.67 30.76 -1.91
CA ALA A 99 21.96 30.35 -3.28
C ALA A 99 21.15 31.12 -4.34
N MET A 100 20.12 31.87 -3.94
CA MET A 100 19.25 32.60 -4.87
C MET A 100 19.77 34.02 -5.15
N SER A 101 19.61 34.49 -6.38
CA SER A 101 19.75 35.90 -6.73
C SER A 101 18.61 36.74 -6.14
N ASN A 102 18.72 38.08 -6.13
CA ASN A 102 17.64 38.94 -5.63
C ASN A 102 16.34 38.76 -6.41
N ARG A 103 16.41 38.61 -7.74
CA ARG A 103 15.22 38.40 -8.57
C ARG A 103 14.57 37.05 -8.30
N GLN A 104 15.37 36.00 -8.08
CA GLN A 104 14.88 34.67 -7.67
C GLN A 104 14.24 34.70 -6.29
N LEU A 105 14.82 35.41 -5.32
CA LEU A 105 14.19 35.59 -3.99
C LEU A 105 12.83 36.28 -4.10
N ARG A 106 12.74 37.37 -4.88
CA ARG A 106 11.47 38.05 -5.11
C ARG A 106 10.45 37.15 -5.83
N SER A 107 10.90 36.37 -6.81
CA SER A 107 10.06 35.36 -7.50
C SER A 107 9.54 34.32 -6.50
N TYR A 108 10.42 33.80 -5.64
CA TYR A 108 10.07 32.83 -4.61
C TYR A 108 9.06 33.39 -3.61
N PHE A 109 9.30 34.59 -3.05
CA PHE A 109 8.40 35.17 -2.05
C PHE A 109 7.03 35.55 -2.64
N THR A 110 6.99 35.96 -3.91
CA THR A 110 5.71 36.18 -4.62
C THR A 110 4.93 34.88 -4.76
N TRP A 111 5.59 33.82 -5.26
CA TRP A 111 4.98 32.50 -5.39
C TRP A 111 4.54 31.93 -4.04
N ARG A 112 5.38 32.02 -3.01
CA ARG A 112 5.05 31.61 -1.63
C ARG A 112 3.84 32.34 -1.07
N THR A 113 3.70 33.64 -1.37
CA THR A 113 2.53 34.44 -0.98
C THR A 113 1.26 33.86 -1.61
N HIS A 114 1.29 33.47 -2.88
CA HIS A 114 0.16 32.81 -3.54
C HIS A 114 -0.14 31.42 -2.95
N VAL A 115 0.89 30.62 -2.69
CA VAL A 115 0.74 29.29 -2.05
C VAL A 115 0.03 29.40 -0.70
N ARG A 116 0.45 30.36 0.14
CA ARG A 116 -0.17 30.61 1.45
C ARG A 116 -1.59 31.14 1.37
N ALA A 117 -1.93 31.83 0.28
CA ALA A 117 -3.31 32.21 -0.04
C ALA A 117 -4.14 31.06 -0.68
N GLY A 118 -3.60 29.84 -0.74
CA GLY A 118 -4.27 28.66 -1.30
C GLY A 118 -4.15 28.52 -2.83
N ARG A 119 -3.39 29.40 -3.50
CA ARG A 119 -3.14 29.35 -4.96
C ARG A 119 -1.80 28.68 -5.24
N VAL A 120 -1.82 27.37 -5.43
CA VAL A 120 -0.63 26.58 -5.80
C VAL A 120 -0.47 26.54 -7.32
N GLU A 121 0.57 27.20 -7.82
CA GLU A 121 0.91 27.26 -9.25
C GLU A 121 2.22 26.53 -9.54
N LYS A 122 2.37 26.03 -10.78
CA LYS A 122 3.60 25.37 -11.23
C LYS A 122 4.77 26.33 -11.17
N THR A 123 5.87 25.90 -10.56
CA THR A 123 7.11 26.67 -10.49
C THR A 123 8.34 25.76 -10.66
N SER A 124 9.53 26.27 -10.36
CA SER A 124 10.72 25.43 -10.27
C SER A 124 10.65 24.50 -9.06
N THR A 125 10.90 23.21 -9.23
CA THR A 125 10.88 22.21 -8.14
C THR A 125 11.76 22.63 -6.96
N SER A 126 12.88 23.32 -7.23
CA SER A 126 13.74 23.90 -6.19
C SER A 126 12.98 24.83 -5.23
N TYR A 127 12.06 25.65 -5.72
CA TYR A 127 11.25 26.53 -4.85
C TYR A 127 10.25 25.74 -4.02
N ALA A 128 9.66 24.67 -4.56
CA ALA A 128 8.81 23.77 -3.79
C ALA A 128 9.58 23.11 -2.64
N TYR A 129 10.83 22.69 -2.87
CA TYR A 129 11.70 22.20 -1.80
C TYR A 129 12.00 23.26 -0.74
N VAL A 130 12.29 24.51 -1.13
CA VAL A 130 12.51 25.59 -0.15
C VAL A 130 11.29 25.80 0.74
N TYR A 131 10.09 25.79 0.15
CA TYR A 131 8.86 25.93 0.93
C TYR A 131 8.62 24.74 1.87
N LEU A 132 8.91 23.52 1.43
CA LEU A 132 8.89 22.34 2.30
C LEU A 132 9.90 22.45 3.44
N TYR A 133 11.12 22.94 3.17
CA TYR A 133 12.12 23.17 4.21
C TYR A 133 11.67 24.23 5.21
N GLU A 134 10.99 25.30 4.78
CA GLU A 134 10.38 26.25 5.72
C GLU A 134 9.40 25.54 6.67
N LEU A 135 8.45 24.78 6.13
CA LEU A 135 7.44 24.09 6.94
C LEU A 135 8.06 23.06 7.91
N ILE A 136 9.02 22.26 7.44
CA ILE A 136 9.73 21.28 8.28
C ILE A 136 10.45 21.97 9.45
N ASN A 137 10.99 23.17 9.24
CA ASN A 137 11.64 23.95 10.29
C ASN A 137 10.69 24.86 11.08
N GLY A 138 9.37 24.66 10.97
CA GLY A 138 8.36 25.41 11.73
C GLY A 138 8.15 26.85 11.25
N VAL A 139 8.40 27.14 9.96
CA VAL A 139 8.18 28.45 9.37
C VAL A 139 6.93 28.44 8.49
N GLY A 140 5.91 29.19 8.90
CA GLY A 140 4.64 29.33 8.18
C GLY A 140 3.51 28.45 8.68
N ALA A 141 3.78 27.54 9.61
CA ALA A 141 2.81 26.77 10.38
C ALA A 141 3.43 26.46 11.74
N GLU A 142 2.61 26.43 12.80
CA GLU A 142 3.09 26.08 14.14
C GLU A 142 3.53 24.59 14.17
N PRO A 143 4.66 24.26 14.82
CA PRO A 143 5.10 22.87 14.94
C PRO A 143 4.04 21.99 15.59
N GLY A 144 3.78 20.82 14.99
CA GLY A 144 2.74 19.89 15.46
C GLY A 144 1.90 19.35 14.30
N GLU A 145 0.66 18.96 14.58
CA GLU A 145 -0.23 18.44 13.54
C GLU A 145 -0.53 19.50 12.45
N GLU A 146 -0.60 20.79 12.80
CA GLU A 146 -0.83 21.86 11.83
C GLU A 146 0.24 21.89 10.73
N ALA A 147 1.51 21.91 11.12
CA ALA A 147 2.62 21.86 10.17
C ALA A 147 2.68 20.54 9.39
N PHE A 148 2.39 19.40 10.03
CA PHE A 148 2.28 18.11 9.33
C PHE A 148 1.24 18.20 8.19
N ARG A 149 0.03 18.69 8.50
CA ARG A 149 -1.06 18.84 7.53
C ARG A 149 -0.71 19.85 6.44
N ALA A 150 0.02 20.92 6.77
CA ALA A 150 0.48 21.90 5.79
C ALA A 150 1.47 21.26 4.78
N ILE A 151 2.42 20.46 5.26
CA ILE A 151 3.37 19.71 4.42
C ILE A 151 2.61 18.74 3.51
N GLU A 152 1.72 17.94 4.09
CA GLU A 152 0.90 16.95 3.38
C GLU A 152 0.03 17.63 2.30
N ALA A 153 -0.71 18.67 2.65
CA ALA A 153 -1.61 19.37 1.74
C ALA A 153 -0.84 20.04 0.58
N PHE A 154 0.28 20.69 0.87
CA PHE A 154 1.11 21.30 -0.17
C PHE A 154 1.63 20.25 -1.15
N TRP A 155 2.18 19.14 -0.64
CA TRP A 155 2.69 18.07 -1.49
C TRP A 155 1.59 17.44 -2.37
N GLN A 156 0.42 17.15 -1.80
CA GLN A 156 -0.72 16.61 -2.56
C GLN A 156 -1.22 17.58 -3.64
N ALA A 157 -1.15 18.89 -3.40
CA ALA A 157 -1.46 19.89 -4.41
C ALA A 157 -0.40 19.98 -5.51
N TYR A 158 0.89 20.02 -5.13
CA TYR A 158 1.99 20.28 -6.04
C TYR A 158 2.38 19.07 -6.90
N ARG A 159 2.17 17.83 -6.41
CA ARG A 159 2.51 16.60 -7.14
C ARG A 159 1.80 16.44 -8.48
N LYS A 160 0.70 17.17 -8.71
CA LYS A 160 0.02 17.28 -10.01
C LYS A 160 0.90 17.92 -11.09
N PHE A 161 1.86 18.76 -10.69
CA PHE A 161 2.80 19.44 -11.58
C PHE A 161 4.14 18.72 -11.67
N ASP A 162 4.60 18.13 -10.57
CA ASP A 162 5.87 17.41 -10.48
C ASP A 162 5.81 16.32 -9.38
N SER A 163 5.77 15.06 -9.79
CA SER A 163 5.74 13.90 -8.88
C SER A 163 7.10 13.58 -8.26
N GLY A 164 8.18 14.28 -8.64
CA GLY A 164 9.51 14.08 -8.08
C GLY A 164 9.60 14.30 -6.57
N LEU A 165 8.66 15.07 -6.00
CA LEU A 165 8.54 15.28 -4.55
C LEU A 165 8.19 14.00 -3.77
N ASP A 166 7.49 13.04 -4.40
CA ASP A 166 7.04 11.80 -3.76
C ASP A 166 8.22 10.99 -3.18
N ARG A 167 9.40 11.13 -3.77
CA ARG A 167 10.63 10.46 -3.34
C ARG A 167 11.07 10.83 -1.93
N TYR A 168 10.82 12.06 -1.50
CA TYR A 168 11.33 12.58 -0.22
C TYR A 168 10.21 12.90 0.77
N VAL A 169 9.11 13.50 0.31
CA VAL A 169 8.09 14.03 1.22
C VAL A 169 7.42 12.92 2.03
N ARG A 170 7.22 11.73 1.46
CA ARG A 170 6.67 10.58 2.20
C ARG A 170 7.52 10.22 3.42
N ALA A 171 8.84 10.13 3.24
CA ALA A 171 9.77 9.87 4.34
C ALA A 171 9.81 11.04 5.34
N TRP A 172 9.76 12.28 4.85
CA TRP A 172 9.73 13.46 5.72
C TRP A 172 8.46 13.56 6.56
N LEU A 173 7.30 13.14 6.06
CA LEU A 173 6.07 13.09 6.85
C LEU A 173 6.19 12.08 8.01
N VAL A 174 6.77 10.91 7.75
CA VAL A 174 7.05 9.92 8.80
C VAL A 174 8.03 10.48 9.82
N ASP A 175 9.14 11.05 9.36
CA ASP A 175 10.13 11.69 10.23
C ASP A 175 9.52 12.84 11.04
N TYR A 176 8.60 13.62 10.46
CA TYR A 176 7.94 14.73 11.13
C TYR A 176 7.04 14.24 12.27
N ALA A 177 6.23 13.22 12.02
CA ALA A 177 5.40 12.60 13.05
C ALA A 177 6.24 12.02 14.18
N VAL A 178 7.35 11.34 13.86
CA VAL A 178 8.27 10.76 14.84
C VAL A 178 9.01 11.84 15.64
N TYR A 179 9.50 12.88 14.97
CA TYR A 179 10.28 13.94 15.59
C TYR A 179 9.44 14.82 16.51
N HIS A 180 8.15 15.00 16.21
CA HIS A 180 7.24 15.83 17.01
C HIS A 180 6.30 15.03 17.92
N ASP A 181 6.49 13.70 18.05
CA ASP A 181 5.65 12.81 18.87
C ASP A 181 4.15 12.93 18.55
N LEU A 182 3.82 12.93 17.26
CA LEU A 182 2.43 13.04 16.78
C LEU A 182 1.71 11.68 16.81
N ASP A 183 0.40 11.68 16.53
CA ASP A 183 -0.37 10.43 16.42
C ASP A 183 0.23 9.51 15.34
N PRO A 184 0.60 8.26 15.65
CA PRO A 184 1.02 7.25 14.68
C PRO A 184 0.13 7.13 13.44
N ALA A 185 -1.18 7.33 13.59
CA ALA A 185 -2.15 7.27 12.49
C ALA A 185 -1.83 8.25 11.35
N LEU A 186 -1.14 9.36 11.63
CA LEU A 186 -0.70 10.31 10.60
C LEU A 186 0.43 9.73 9.72
N ALA A 187 1.31 8.93 10.30
CA ALA A 187 2.47 8.38 9.60
C ALA A 187 2.17 7.04 8.89
N LEU A 188 1.19 6.25 9.37
CA LEU A 188 0.88 4.93 8.81
C LEU A 188 0.71 4.91 7.29
N PRO A 189 0.02 5.86 6.63
CA PRO A 189 -0.17 5.84 5.16
C PRO A 189 1.13 5.97 4.36
N TYR A 190 2.21 6.38 5.00
CA TYR A 190 3.50 6.69 4.36
C TYR A 190 4.56 5.62 4.60
N VAL A 191 4.18 4.52 5.26
CA VAL A 191 5.06 3.41 5.63
C VAL A 191 4.46 2.11 5.11
N ALA A 192 5.31 1.16 4.70
CA ALA A 192 4.89 -0.16 4.25
C ALA A 192 4.55 -1.06 5.46
N VAL A 193 3.55 -0.68 6.24
CA VAL A 193 3.19 -1.35 7.50
C VAL A 193 2.58 -2.73 7.23
N GLU A 194 1.80 -2.85 6.16
CA GLU A 194 1.20 -4.10 5.69
C GLU A 194 2.26 -5.14 5.35
N HIS A 195 3.31 -4.71 4.61
CA HIS A 195 4.48 -5.52 4.31
C HIS A 195 5.18 -5.97 5.59
N ASP A 196 5.49 -5.04 6.50
CA ASP A 196 6.21 -5.36 7.74
C ASP A 196 5.40 -6.34 8.63
N TRP A 197 4.07 -6.19 8.70
CA TRP A 197 3.18 -7.12 9.40
C TRP A 197 3.13 -8.49 8.74
N ALA A 198 3.07 -8.56 7.41
CA ALA A 198 3.10 -9.82 6.68
C ALA A 198 4.42 -10.57 6.93
N VAL A 199 5.57 -9.89 6.93
CA VAL A 199 6.86 -10.50 7.26
C VAL A 199 6.86 -11.03 8.70
N ALA A 200 6.27 -10.30 9.65
CA ALA A 200 6.12 -10.77 11.03
C ALA A 200 5.25 -12.03 11.14
N VAL A 201 4.19 -12.14 10.32
CA VAL A 201 3.36 -13.35 10.23
C VAL A 201 4.17 -14.54 9.68
N LEU A 202 4.97 -14.35 8.62
CA LEU A 202 5.85 -15.38 8.09
C LEU A 202 6.87 -15.86 9.13
N ALA A 203 7.49 -14.94 9.86
CA ALA A 203 8.46 -15.27 10.89
C ALA A 203 7.83 -16.09 12.03
N GLU A 204 6.59 -15.79 12.42
CA GLU A 204 5.85 -16.58 13.41
C GLU A 204 5.45 -17.96 12.88
N ALA A 205 4.95 -18.04 11.65
CA ALA A 205 4.64 -19.32 11.00
C ALA A 205 5.88 -20.21 10.86
N GLU A 206 7.04 -19.61 10.55
CA GLU A 206 8.33 -20.31 10.48
C GLU A 206 8.71 -20.89 11.85
N ARG A 207 8.65 -20.08 12.91
CA ARG A 207 8.92 -20.56 14.29
C ARG A 207 8.05 -21.75 14.65
N ARG A 208 6.72 -21.66 14.42
CA ARG A 208 5.77 -22.74 14.71
C ARG A 208 6.07 -24.00 13.90
N ALA A 209 6.36 -23.87 12.60
CA ALA A 209 6.68 -25.01 11.75
C ALA A 209 7.93 -25.77 12.23
N LEU A 210 8.90 -25.05 12.81
CA LEU A 210 10.11 -25.60 13.40
C LEU A 210 9.85 -26.22 14.79
N GLU A 211 9.01 -25.61 15.62
CA GLU A 211 8.62 -26.15 16.93
C GLU A 211 7.82 -27.46 16.81
N LEU A 212 6.91 -27.54 15.84
CA LEU A 212 6.16 -28.78 15.53
C LEU A 212 7.07 -29.92 15.06
N ALA A 213 8.24 -29.60 14.51
CA ALA A 213 9.22 -30.59 14.06
C ALA A 213 10.20 -31.04 15.16
N ALA A 214 10.24 -30.35 16.30
CA ALA A 214 11.05 -30.75 17.44
C ALA A 214 10.55 -32.10 17.99
N PRO A 215 11.42 -32.99 18.51
CA PRO A 215 11.04 -34.33 18.91
C PRO A 215 10.09 -34.30 20.12
N ARG A 216 8.78 -34.24 19.86
CA ARG A 216 7.74 -34.50 20.86
C ARG A 216 7.41 -36.00 20.88
N SER A 217 7.49 -36.54 22.09
CA SER A 217 7.23 -37.92 22.49
C SER A 217 5.99 -38.53 21.81
N ARG A 218 6.20 -39.67 21.14
CA ARG A 218 5.27 -40.80 20.91
C ARG A 218 3.77 -40.51 21.15
N ARG A 219 3.11 -39.68 20.35
CA ARG A 219 1.62 -39.66 20.26
C ARG A 219 1.01 -38.84 19.12
N GLN A 220 1.70 -38.65 17.99
CA GLN A 220 1.04 -38.25 16.75
C GLN A 220 1.11 -39.42 15.77
N GLY A 221 -0.05 -40.04 15.53
CA GLY A 221 -0.20 -41.04 14.49
C GLY A 221 -0.19 -40.39 13.10
N PRO A 222 -0.05 -41.19 12.03
CA PRO A 222 -0.06 -40.73 10.63
C PRO A 222 -1.46 -40.32 10.16
N GLY A 223 -2.09 -39.36 10.85
CA GLY A 223 -3.43 -38.83 10.58
C GLY A 223 -3.67 -37.37 10.99
N ASP A 224 -2.78 -36.76 11.78
CA ASP A 224 -2.95 -35.39 12.28
C ASP A 224 -2.39 -34.33 11.32
N LEU A 225 -3.05 -34.10 10.18
CA LEU A 225 -3.04 -32.75 9.61
C LEU A 225 -4.30 -32.00 10.06
N PRO A 226 -4.28 -31.28 11.19
CA PRO A 226 -5.03 -30.06 11.25
C PRO A 226 -4.04 -28.92 10.97
N VAL A 227 -4.22 -28.24 9.84
CA VAL A 227 -3.82 -26.84 9.80
C VAL A 227 -4.70 -26.15 10.86
N PRO A 228 -4.13 -25.50 11.89
CA PRO A 228 -4.96 -24.91 12.93
C PRO A 228 -5.94 -23.91 12.31
N GLU A 229 -7.17 -23.88 12.82
CA GLU A 229 -8.26 -23.09 12.24
C GLU A 229 -7.85 -21.62 12.09
N GLY A 230 -7.96 -21.09 10.86
CA GLY A 230 -7.56 -19.73 10.53
C GLY A 230 -6.06 -19.49 10.30
N GLU A 231 -5.16 -20.41 10.70
CA GLU A 231 -3.71 -20.21 10.48
C GLU A 231 -3.31 -20.32 9.01
N ALA A 232 -3.90 -21.26 8.27
CA ALA A 232 -3.69 -21.36 6.82
C ALA A 232 -4.06 -20.06 6.11
N THR A 233 -5.19 -19.47 6.51
CA THR A 233 -5.70 -18.22 5.92
C THR A 233 -4.78 -17.06 6.28
N ARG A 234 -4.43 -16.91 7.57
CA ARG A 234 -3.53 -15.85 8.02
C ARG A 234 -2.16 -15.90 7.32
N LEU A 235 -1.59 -17.10 7.14
CA LEU A 235 -0.33 -17.25 6.41
C LEU A 235 -0.53 -16.95 4.91
N PHE A 236 -1.62 -17.43 4.31
CA PHE A 236 -1.93 -17.18 2.90
C PHE A 236 -2.04 -15.68 2.60
N ASP A 237 -2.77 -14.91 3.41
CA ASP A 237 -2.92 -13.46 3.23
C ASP A 237 -1.56 -12.74 3.31
N ALA A 238 -0.68 -13.17 4.23
CA ALA A 238 0.68 -12.63 4.33
C ALA A 238 1.56 -13.03 3.13
N LEU A 239 1.41 -14.25 2.61
CA LEU A 239 2.13 -14.70 1.42
C LEU A 239 1.67 -13.95 0.17
N GLU A 240 0.37 -13.67 0.04
CA GLU A 240 -0.19 -12.84 -1.02
C GLU A 240 0.45 -11.45 -1.01
N GLU A 241 0.51 -10.80 0.16
CA GLU A 241 1.05 -9.45 0.29
C GLU A 241 2.53 -9.36 -0.14
N LEU A 242 3.30 -10.38 0.21
CA LEU A 242 4.75 -10.40 0.02
C LEU A 242 5.22 -11.03 -1.29
N SER A 243 4.35 -11.69 -2.04
CA SER A 243 4.71 -12.44 -3.24
C SER A 243 4.49 -11.62 -4.52
N THR A 244 5.42 -11.72 -5.46
CA THR A 244 5.23 -11.20 -6.83
C THR A 244 4.18 -11.99 -7.63
N TYR A 245 3.92 -13.24 -7.26
CA TYR A 245 2.88 -14.08 -7.85
C TYR A 245 1.67 -14.18 -6.91
N ARG A 246 0.50 -13.71 -7.36
CA ARG A 246 -0.73 -13.62 -6.57
C ARG A 246 -1.60 -14.86 -6.79
N LEU A 247 -1.51 -15.83 -5.86
CA LEU A 247 -2.32 -17.05 -5.88
C LEU A 247 -3.82 -16.77 -5.76
N ALA A 248 -4.22 -15.70 -5.06
CA ALA A 248 -5.64 -15.35 -4.93
C ALA A 248 -6.29 -15.07 -6.30
N HIS A 249 -5.48 -14.67 -7.29
CA HIS A 249 -5.93 -14.39 -8.65
C HIS A 249 -5.86 -15.63 -9.55
N ALA A 250 -5.29 -16.74 -9.10
CA ALA A 250 -5.22 -17.96 -9.89
C ALA A 250 -6.59 -18.64 -10.02
N ARG A 251 -6.88 -19.21 -11.19
CA ARG A 251 -8.14 -19.92 -11.45
C ARG A 251 -8.41 -21.06 -10.47
N LEU A 252 -7.37 -21.82 -10.17
CA LEU A 252 -7.47 -22.93 -9.21
C LEU A 252 -7.92 -22.45 -7.83
N TYR A 253 -7.56 -21.23 -7.42
CA TYR A 253 -7.94 -20.69 -6.12
C TYR A 253 -9.43 -20.40 -6.03
N ARG A 254 -10.07 -19.92 -7.11
CA ARG A 254 -11.51 -19.67 -7.12
C ARG A 254 -12.33 -20.95 -6.98
N GLU A 255 -11.88 -22.02 -7.63
CA GLU A 255 -12.58 -23.31 -7.61
C GLU A 255 -12.26 -24.13 -6.35
N ARG A 256 -11.02 -24.07 -5.88
CA ARG A 256 -10.47 -24.91 -4.78
C ARG A 256 -9.63 -24.07 -3.79
N PRO A 257 -10.22 -23.06 -3.13
CA PRO A 257 -9.46 -22.14 -2.26
C PRO A 257 -8.87 -22.82 -1.02
N GLU A 258 -9.56 -23.83 -0.49
CA GLU A 258 -9.06 -24.61 0.65
C GLU A 258 -7.83 -25.44 0.27
N GLU A 259 -7.86 -26.11 -0.89
CA GLU A 259 -6.77 -26.98 -1.34
C GLU A 259 -5.47 -26.20 -1.54
N LEU A 260 -5.55 -25.03 -2.19
CA LEU A 260 -4.39 -24.17 -2.38
C LEU A 260 -3.87 -23.60 -1.06
N ARG A 261 -4.74 -23.14 -0.14
CA ARG A 261 -4.31 -22.62 1.18
C ARG A 261 -3.59 -23.69 2.00
N ASP A 262 -4.17 -24.87 2.09
CA ASP A 262 -3.63 -25.96 2.90
C ASP A 262 -2.30 -26.49 2.33
N VAL A 263 -2.23 -26.70 1.02
CA VAL A 263 -1.00 -27.13 0.35
C VAL A 263 0.09 -26.06 0.51
N THR A 264 -0.25 -24.79 0.33
CA THR A 264 0.71 -23.67 0.50
C THR A 264 1.25 -23.63 1.93
N TYR A 265 0.38 -23.80 2.94
CA TYR A 265 0.78 -23.89 4.34
C TYR A 265 1.78 -25.05 4.59
N LEU A 266 1.50 -26.23 4.02
CA LEU A 266 2.39 -27.39 4.14
C LEU A 266 3.73 -27.21 3.44
N VAL A 267 3.73 -26.58 2.27
CA VAL A 267 4.95 -26.24 1.51
C VAL A 267 5.79 -25.26 2.30
N PHE A 268 5.18 -24.19 2.84
CA PHE A 268 5.88 -23.22 3.68
C PHE A 268 6.54 -23.89 4.89
N GLY A 269 5.81 -24.74 5.63
CA GLY A 269 6.37 -25.45 6.79
C GLY A 269 7.52 -26.40 6.43
N ARG A 270 7.49 -27.03 5.25
CA ARG A 270 8.61 -27.84 4.75
C ARG A 270 9.80 -26.98 4.33
N LEU A 271 9.56 -25.85 3.68
CA LEU A 271 10.61 -24.91 3.31
C LEU A 271 11.32 -24.36 4.54
N ALA A 272 10.57 -23.96 5.58
CA ALA A 272 11.12 -23.54 6.86
C ALA A 272 12.12 -24.58 7.42
N ARG A 273 11.71 -25.86 7.45
CA ARG A 273 12.58 -26.97 7.91
C ARG A 273 13.80 -27.17 7.01
N TYR A 274 13.61 -27.12 5.69
CA TYR A 274 14.71 -27.24 4.73
C TYR A 274 15.73 -26.11 4.92
N TYR A 275 15.29 -24.86 5.07
CA TYR A 275 16.20 -23.74 5.31
C TYR A 275 16.95 -23.89 6.63
N ARG A 276 16.26 -24.32 7.69
CA ARG A 276 16.90 -24.57 8.99
C ARG A 276 17.99 -25.63 8.94
N SER A 277 17.83 -26.68 8.14
CA SER A 277 18.79 -27.80 8.04
C SER A 277 19.88 -27.59 6.99
N ASN A 278 19.61 -26.82 5.93
CA ASN A 278 20.47 -26.76 4.75
C ASN A 278 21.03 -25.35 4.45
N ARG A 279 20.62 -24.31 5.18
CA ARG A 279 21.02 -22.91 4.95
C ARG A 279 21.51 -22.24 6.25
N THR A 280 22.24 -21.15 6.09
CA THR A 280 22.79 -20.35 7.20
C THR A 280 21.73 -19.47 7.87
N GLN A 281 20.76 -18.98 7.09
CA GLN A 281 19.67 -18.13 7.53
C GLN A 281 18.34 -18.87 7.48
N GLY A 282 17.39 -18.45 8.32
CA GLY A 282 16.00 -18.90 8.24
C GLY A 282 15.34 -18.54 6.92
N LEU A 283 14.19 -19.13 6.62
CA LEU A 283 13.44 -18.87 5.40
C LEU A 283 13.08 -17.39 5.29
N THR A 284 12.42 -16.84 6.32
CA THR A 284 11.96 -15.44 6.34
C THR A 284 13.13 -14.47 6.27
N GLU A 285 14.20 -14.72 7.04
CA GLU A 285 15.42 -13.91 6.99
C GLU A 285 16.09 -13.93 5.61
N SER A 286 16.06 -15.08 4.92
CA SER A 286 16.63 -15.19 3.58
C SER A 286 15.83 -14.47 2.50
N LEU A 287 14.56 -14.15 2.76
CA LEU A 287 13.65 -13.49 1.83
C LEU A 287 13.59 -11.97 2.09
N PHE A 288 13.53 -11.55 3.36
CA PHE A 288 13.24 -10.18 3.78
C PHE A 288 14.31 -9.60 4.73
N GLY A 289 15.43 -10.31 4.92
CA GLY A 289 16.47 -9.89 5.86
C GLY A 289 16.04 -10.00 7.32
N ALA A 290 16.87 -9.44 8.20
CA ALA A 290 16.62 -9.42 9.63
C ALA A 290 16.26 -8.02 10.09
N ARG A 291 15.29 -7.93 11.01
CA ARG A 291 15.02 -6.70 11.76
C ARG A 291 16.24 -6.35 12.62
N ARG A 292 16.70 -5.11 12.49
CA ARG A 292 17.90 -4.60 13.20
C ARG A 292 17.71 -3.12 13.50
N GLU A 293 18.35 -2.68 14.57
CA GLU A 293 18.47 -1.26 14.89
C GLU A 293 19.60 -0.62 14.07
N MET A 294 19.29 0.44 13.32
CA MET A 294 20.22 1.19 12.49
C MET A 294 20.17 2.68 12.83
N PRO A 295 21.28 3.44 12.68
CA PRO A 295 21.24 4.90 12.76
C PRO A 295 20.26 5.49 11.74
N HIS A 296 19.42 6.42 12.19
CA HIS A 296 18.41 7.08 11.36
C HIS A 296 18.65 8.60 11.32
N LEU A 297 18.81 9.16 10.12
CA LEU A 297 18.97 10.60 9.94
C LEU A 297 17.60 11.23 9.70
N MET A 298 17.09 11.96 10.69
CA MET A 298 15.83 12.68 10.58
C MET A 298 15.88 13.71 9.44
N PHE A 299 14.83 13.71 8.61
CA PHE A 299 14.66 14.57 7.44
C PHE A 299 15.82 14.43 6.45
N ALA A 300 16.24 13.19 6.18
CA ALA A 300 17.32 12.92 5.25
C ALA A 300 17.09 13.63 3.90
N SER A 301 18.12 14.31 3.39
CA SER A 301 18.08 15.15 2.18
C SER A 301 17.26 16.44 2.28
N ALA A 302 16.74 16.82 3.45
CA ALA A 302 16.15 18.14 3.67
C ALA A 302 17.18 19.12 4.27
N VAL A 303 16.95 20.43 4.05
CA VAL A 303 17.65 21.47 4.81
C VAL A 303 16.92 21.63 6.14
N PHE A 304 17.43 20.97 7.18
CA PHE A 304 16.85 20.95 8.52
C PHE A 304 17.89 21.38 9.57
N TYR A 305 17.45 22.21 10.52
CA TYR A 305 18.27 22.60 11.67
C TYR A 305 17.47 22.42 12.97
N PRO A 306 17.81 21.42 13.82
CA PRO A 306 17.05 21.10 15.03
C PRO A 306 17.18 22.17 16.13
N GLY A 307 18.12 23.12 16.01
CA GLY A 307 18.40 24.10 17.05
C GLY A 307 19.07 23.46 18.26
N GLU A 308 18.25 23.07 19.23
CA GLU A 308 18.68 22.37 20.44
C GLU A 308 18.70 20.85 20.25
N ARG A 309 19.31 20.15 21.19
CA ARG A 309 19.36 18.69 21.17
C ARG A 309 17.95 18.16 21.45
N HIS A 310 17.44 17.30 20.58
CA HIS A 310 16.15 16.67 20.80
C HIS A 310 16.16 15.86 22.12
N PRO A 311 15.11 15.96 22.96
CA PRO A 311 14.99 15.16 24.17
C PRO A 311 14.96 13.67 23.85
N ASP A 312 15.30 12.83 24.84
CA ASP A 312 15.20 11.39 24.66
C ASP A 312 13.73 10.99 24.44
N ALA A 313 13.49 10.23 23.37
CA ALA A 313 12.16 9.87 22.92
C ALA A 313 12.15 8.44 22.39
N THR A 314 10.99 7.78 22.45
CA THR A 314 10.77 6.49 21.81
C THR A 314 9.41 6.54 21.13
N TYR A 315 9.37 6.20 19.85
CA TYR A 315 8.18 6.27 19.03
C TYR A 315 7.94 4.91 18.38
N ASP A 316 6.78 4.33 18.62
CA ASP A 316 6.42 3.00 18.11
C ASP A 316 5.36 3.17 17.02
N LEU A 317 5.71 2.74 15.80
CA LEU A 317 4.82 2.77 14.66
C LEU A 317 4.28 1.36 14.45
N ALA A 318 3.04 1.14 14.88
CA ALA A 318 2.28 -0.09 14.65
C ALA A 318 2.98 -1.40 15.07
N GLY A 319 3.93 -1.36 16.01
CA GLY A 319 4.75 -2.50 16.43
C GLY A 319 5.77 -2.99 15.39
N THR A 320 5.75 -2.45 14.17
CA THR A 320 6.64 -2.86 13.08
C THR A 320 7.94 -2.08 13.08
N ARG A 321 7.88 -0.79 13.40
CA ARG A 321 9.04 0.10 13.44
C ARG A 321 9.11 0.83 14.77
N ARG A 322 10.31 0.90 15.33
CA ARG A 322 10.56 1.66 16.54
C ARG A 322 11.69 2.65 16.32
N TYR A 323 11.38 3.93 16.54
CA TYR A 323 12.37 4.99 16.52
C TYR A 323 12.77 5.33 17.95
N ALA A 324 14.05 5.53 18.20
CA ALA A 324 14.55 5.95 19.49
C ALA A 324 15.53 7.10 19.34
N CYS A 325 15.34 8.16 20.11
CA CYS A 325 16.31 9.24 20.28
C CYS A 325 17.01 9.07 21.61
N ARG A 326 18.35 8.94 21.60
CA ARG A 326 19.18 8.91 22.81
C ARG A 326 20.29 9.91 22.67
N GLY A 327 20.24 10.97 23.46
CA GLY A 327 21.16 12.08 23.32
C GLY A 327 21.16 12.67 21.91
N GLY A 328 19.98 12.99 21.36
CA GLY A 328 19.87 13.62 20.04
C GLY A 328 20.34 12.76 18.85
N LEU A 329 20.73 11.51 19.08
CA LEU A 329 21.03 10.54 18.02
C LEU A 329 19.82 9.64 17.85
N TRP A 330 19.33 9.56 16.62
CA TRP A 330 18.17 8.77 16.27
C TRP A 330 18.59 7.40 15.72
N THR A 331 17.89 6.37 16.15
CA THR A 331 17.96 5.02 15.61
C THR A 331 16.57 4.54 15.21
N CYS A 332 16.52 3.62 14.25
CA CYS A 332 15.30 2.96 13.81
C CYS A 332 15.51 1.44 13.84
N ASP A 333 14.67 0.74 14.60
CA ASP A 333 14.57 -0.71 14.61
C ASP A 333 13.39 -1.14 13.72
N ALA A 334 13.73 -1.68 12.54
CA ALA A 334 12.78 -2.05 11.50
C ALA A 334 13.38 -3.11 10.56
N LEU A 335 12.55 -3.61 9.63
CA LEU A 335 13.03 -4.32 8.44
C LEU A 335 13.64 -3.31 7.46
N HIS A 336 14.81 -3.65 6.93
CA HIS A 336 15.59 -2.80 6.02
C HIS A 336 15.65 -3.42 4.61
N ASP A 337 14.58 -4.09 4.20
CA ASP A 337 14.45 -4.82 2.93
C ASP A 337 13.89 -3.96 1.78
N GLY A 338 13.57 -2.71 2.05
CA GLY A 338 13.02 -1.77 1.08
C GLY A 338 11.51 -1.93 0.84
N GLY A 339 10.83 -2.84 1.55
CA GLY A 339 9.38 -3.04 1.42
C GLY A 339 8.94 -3.62 0.08
N ALA A 340 9.83 -4.29 -0.65
CA ALA A 340 9.53 -4.89 -1.95
C ALA A 340 9.02 -6.32 -1.82
N ARG A 341 8.11 -6.71 -2.71
CA ARG A 341 7.67 -8.11 -2.86
C ARG A 341 8.82 -9.00 -3.31
N SER A 342 8.78 -10.27 -2.91
CA SER A 342 9.82 -11.25 -3.17
C SER A 342 9.54 -12.09 -4.41
N SER A 343 10.38 -11.96 -5.44
CA SER A 343 10.35 -12.80 -6.64
C SER A 343 10.59 -14.28 -6.35
N LYS A 344 11.54 -14.55 -5.45
CA LYS A 344 11.83 -15.89 -4.96
C LYS A 344 10.62 -16.52 -4.25
N LEU A 345 9.83 -15.74 -3.52
CA LEU A 345 8.57 -16.21 -2.96
C LEU A 345 7.53 -16.46 -4.06
N GLY A 346 7.44 -15.57 -5.06
CA GLY A 346 6.60 -15.76 -6.23
C GLY A 346 6.88 -17.05 -6.99
N GLN A 347 8.16 -17.39 -7.18
CA GLN A 347 8.57 -18.68 -7.79
C GLN A 347 8.04 -19.87 -6.97
N VAL A 348 8.13 -19.82 -5.64
CA VAL A 348 7.61 -20.87 -4.76
C VAL A 348 6.10 -21.02 -4.96
N LEU A 349 5.34 -19.92 -4.91
CA LEU A 349 3.88 -19.96 -5.00
C LEU A 349 3.40 -20.41 -6.39
N ARG A 350 4.05 -19.96 -7.47
CA ARG A 350 3.76 -20.44 -8.83
C ARG A 350 4.06 -21.94 -9.00
N ALA A 351 5.13 -22.44 -8.38
CA ALA A 351 5.43 -23.87 -8.38
C ALA A 351 4.34 -24.68 -7.64
N VAL A 352 3.83 -24.16 -6.52
CA VAL A 352 2.69 -24.76 -5.80
C VAL A 352 1.45 -24.84 -6.70
N ASP A 353 1.05 -23.73 -7.33
CA ASP A 353 -0.12 -23.71 -8.23
C ASP A 353 0.05 -24.71 -9.37
N ARG A 354 1.17 -24.63 -10.12
CA ARG A 354 1.42 -25.54 -11.25
C ARG A 354 1.38 -27.01 -10.83
N GLN A 355 2.12 -27.38 -9.78
CA GLN A 355 2.22 -28.80 -9.39
C GLN A 355 0.90 -29.32 -8.82
N LEU A 356 0.11 -28.47 -8.15
CA LEU A 356 -1.22 -28.85 -7.69
C LEU A 356 -2.19 -29.02 -8.87
N ARG A 357 -2.16 -28.13 -9.87
CA ARG A 357 -2.91 -28.29 -11.12
C ARG A 357 -2.59 -29.62 -11.81
N VAL A 358 -1.32 -30.02 -11.87
CA VAL A 358 -0.92 -31.32 -12.43
C VAL A 358 -1.46 -32.48 -11.58
N ALA A 359 -1.31 -32.42 -10.26
CA ALA A 359 -1.73 -33.51 -9.36
C ALA A 359 -3.26 -33.70 -9.32
N LEU A 360 -4.02 -32.66 -9.64
CA LEU A 360 -5.49 -32.67 -9.71
C LEU A 360 -6.03 -32.92 -11.13
N ASP A 361 -5.17 -33.11 -12.13
CA ASP A 361 -5.55 -33.20 -13.55
C ASP A 361 -6.42 -32.00 -14.02
N TYR A 362 -5.98 -30.79 -13.66
CA TYR A 362 -6.71 -29.55 -13.92
C TYR A 362 -6.63 -29.15 -15.41
N PRO A 363 -7.71 -28.70 -16.08
CA PRO A 363 -7.68 -28.40 -17.52
C PRO A 363 -6.72 -27.29 -17.96
N HIS A 364 -6.51 -26.26 -17.13
CA HIS A 364 -5.71 -25.08 -17.48
C HIS A 364 -4.32 -25.19 -16.85
N GLN A 365 -3.43 -25.97 -17.46
CA GLN A 365 -2.08 -26.20 -16.94
C GLN A 365 -1.16 -24.98 -17.16
N LEU A 366 -0.21 -24.78 -16.24
CA LEU A 366 0.81 -23.74 -16.35
C LEU A 366 2.13 -24.33 -16.91
N LYS A 367 2.83 -23.58 -17.76
CA LYS A 367 4.15 -24.00 -18.27
C LYS A 367 5.21 -24.09 -17.17
N GLU A 368 6.12 -25.05 -17.32
CA GLU A 368 7.29 -25.21 -16.48
C GLU A 368 8.29 -24.08 -16.70
N ARG A 369 8.82 -23.48 -15.62
CA ARG A 369 9.73 -22.32 -15.68
C ARG A 369 11.10 -22.60 -15.05
N GLY A 370 11.59 -23.85 -15.18
CA GLY A 370 12.93 -24.24 -14.72
C GLY A 370 13.12 -24.17 -13.20
N ASP A 371 12.12 -24.56 -12.42
CA ASP A 371 12.20 -24.50 -10.96
C ASP A 371 13.30 -25.42 -10.40
N PRO A 372 13.99 -25.02 -9.30
CA PRO A 372 15.00 -25.86 -8.69
C PRO A 372 14.46 -27.24 -8.27
N LYS A 373 15.20 -28.32 -8.56
CA LYS A 373 14.79 -29.70 -8.23
C LYS A 373 14.42 -29.90 -6.76
N TYR A 374 15.11 -29.22 -5.84
CA TYR A 374 14.81 -29.31 -4.41
C TYR A 374 13.42 -28.72 -4.10
N LEU A 375 13.01 -27.64 -4.78
CA LEU A 375 11.71 -27.01 -4.62
C LEU A 375 10.62 -27.91 -5.20
N VAL A 376 10.78 -28.38 -6.43
CA VAL A 376 9.84 -29.30 -7.10
C VAL A 376 9.56 -30.53 -6.22
N SER A 377 10.61 -31.21 -5.76
CA SER A 377 10.46 -32.41 -4.92
C SER A 377 9.84 -32.15 -3.54
N LEU A 378 10.03 -30.94 -3.00
CA LEU A 378 9.43 -30.54 -1.73
C LEU A 378 7.93 -30.26 -1.90
N VAL A 379 7.54 -29.58 -2.97
CA VAL A 379 6.14 -29.30 -3.33
C VAL A 379 5.40 -30.58 -3.65
N ASP A 380 5.96 -31.47 -4.48
CA ASP A 380 5.34 -32.77 -4.80
C ASP A 380 5.06 -33.60 -3.55
N ARG A 381 5.99 -33.61 -2.59
CA ARG A 381 5.82 -34.32 -1.32
C ARG A 381 4.71 -33.68 -0.48
N ALA A 382 4.62 -32.35 -0.44
CA ALA A 382 3.53 -31.67 0.28
C ALA A 382 2.16 -31.99 -0.32
N ILE A 383 2.03 -31.93 -1.64
CA ILE A 383 0.80 -32.26 -2.36
C ILE A 383 0.43 -33.73 -2.17
N GLY A 384 1.40 -34.64 -2.28
CA GLY A 384 1.18 -36.06 -2.05
C GLY A 384 0.64 -36.36 -0.66
N ASP A 385 1.24 -35.76 0.38
CA ASP A 385 0.79 -35.93 1.76
C ASP A 385 -0.62 -35.32 1.97
N TYR A 386 -0.90 -34.15 1.39
CA TYR A 386 -2.21 -33.51 1.44
C TYR A 386 -3.30 -34.39 0.77
N LEU A 387 -3.07 -34.87 -0.45
CA LEU A 387 -4.03 -35.70 -1.16
C LEU A 387 -4.24 -37.06 -0.48
N SER A 388 -3.18 -37.62 0.10
CA SER A 388 -3.27 -38.86 0.89
C SER A 388 -4.13 -38.67 2.13
N TRP A 389 -3.90 -37.58 2.87
CA TRP A 389 -4.68 -37.21 4.03
C TRP A 389 -6.15 -36.97 3.66
N ARG A 390 -6.42 -36.20 2.59
CA ARG A 390 -7.77 -35.92 2.10
C ARG A 390 -8.52 -37.20 1.72
N ARG A 391 -7.86 -38.16 1.07
CA ARG A 391 -8.45 -39.47 0.75
C ARG A 391 -8.79 -40.28 2.02
N ALA A 392 -7.90 -40.25 3.02
CA ALA A 392 -8.12 -40.95 4.29
C ALA A 392 -9.23 -40.32 5.15
N HIS A 393 -9.45 -39.00 5.02
CA HIS A 393 -10.45 -38.23 5.76
C HIS A 393 -11.68 -37.87 4.92
N ALA A 394 -11.83 -38.51 3.75
CA ALA A 394 -13.03 -38.34 2.93
C ALA A 394 -14.26 -38.83 3.72
N PRO A 395 -15.38 -38.08 3.73
CA PRO A 395 -16.56 -38.48 4.47
C PRO A 395 -17.02 -39.86 4.00
N VAL A 396 -17.11 -40.81 4.94
CA VAL A 396 -17.62 -42.16 4.66
C VAL A 396 -19.06 -42.02 4.19
N ARG A 397 -19.32 -42.28 2.91
CA ARG A 397 -20.68 -42.37 2.38
C ARG A 397 -21.31 -43.65 2.91
N VAL A 398 -22.13 -43.53 3.96
CA VAL A 398 -22.93 -44.64 4.48
C VAL A 398 -24.21 -44.74 3.64
N GLU A 399 -24.20 -45.60 2.63
CA GLU A 399 -25.43 -46.00 1.93
C GLU A 399 -26.20 -46.98 2.82
N ILE A 400 -27.31 -46.51 3.38
CA ILE A 400 -28.23 -47.35 4.15
C ILE A 400 -29.17 -48.05 3.16
N ASP A 401 -29.01 -49.36 3.01
CA ASP A 401 -29.89 -50.19 2.20
C ASP A 401 -31.26 -50.36 2.88
N LEU A 402 -32.23 -49.55 2.45
CA LEU A 402 -33.60 -49.55 2.98
C LEU A 402 -34.39 -50.82 2.59
N SER A 403 -33.92 -51.62 1.62
CA SER A 403 -34.60 -52.88 1.24
C SER A 403 -34.57 -53.92 2.37
N LYS A 404 -33.56 -53.83 3.25
CA LYS A 404 -33.39 -54.69 4.43
C LYS A 404 -34.29 -54.30 5.60
N LEU A 405 -34.85 -53.08 5.60
CA LEU A 405 -35.77 -52.64 6.65
C LEU A 405 -37.07 -53.46 6.68
N ALA A 406 -37.54 -53.93 5.53
CA ALA A 406 -38.71 -54.80 5.47
C ALA A 406 -38.44 -56.15 6.18
N GLY A 407 -37.25 -56.73 5.96
CA GLY A 407 -36.82 -57.94 6.64
C GLY A 407 -36.64 -57.75 8.15
N ILE A 408 -36.07 -56.62 8.57
CA ILE A 408 -35.92 -56.27 10.00
C ILE A 408 -37.29 -56.08 10.66
N ARG A 409 -38.24 -55.40 9.99
CA ARG A 409 -39.63 -55.23 10.49
C ARG A 409 -40.36 -56.57 10.58
N ALA A 410 -40.22 -57.43 9.57
CA ALA A 410 -40.81 -58.76 9.58
C ALA A 410 -40.23 -59.64 10.70
N GLY A 411 -38.91 -59.63 10.88
CA GLY A 411 -38.24 -60.36 11.97
C GLY A 411 -38.60 -59.83 13.37
N ALA A 412 -38.77 -58.51 13.51
CA ALA A 412 -39.25 -57.90 14.74
C ALA A 412 -40.71 -58.26 15.04
N ALA A 413 -41.59 -58.26 14.02
CA ALA A 413 -42.98 -58.68 14.17
C ALA A 413 -43.08 -60.17 14.58
N GLN A 414 -42.23 -61.02 14.00
CA GLN A 414 -42.21 -62.45 14.33
C GLN A 414 -41.66 -62.72 15.74
N THR A 415 -40.63 -61.97 16.15
CA THR A 415 -40.13 -62.01 17.55
C THR A 415 -41.18 -61.51 18.53
N ARG A 416 -41.93 -60.45 18.19
CA ARG A 416 -43.05 -59.94 18.98
C ARG A 416 -44.13 -61.00 19.18
N GLU A 417 -44.58 -61.64 18.09
CA GLU A 417 -45.58 -62.73 18.13
C GLU A 417 -45.15 -63.93 18.98
N ALA A 418 -43.85 -64.28 18.93
CA ALA A 418 -43.29 -65.39 19.69
C ALA A 418 -43.19 -65.09 21.20
N LEU A 419 -43.17 -63.81 21.59
CA LEU A 419 -43.08 -63.37 22.99
C LEU A 419 -44.45 -63.05 23.61
N LEU A 420 -45.52 -63.01 22.82
CA LEU A 420 -46.89 -62.79 23.30
C LEU A 420 -47.41 -64.00 24.09
N VAL A 421 -48.01 -63.74 25.26
CA VAL A 421 -48.71 -64.74 26.09
C VAL A 421 -50.17 -64.86 25.63
N ASP A 422 -50.83 -66.01 25.84
CA ASP A 422 -52.18 -66.28 25.30
C ASP A 422 -53.25 -65.24 25.70
N GLU A 423 -53.12 -64.59 26.87
CA GLU A 423 -53.99 -63.50 27.31
C GLU A 423 -53.79 -62.21 26.48
N GLU A 424 -52.58 -61.92 25.99
CA GLU A 424 -52.27 -60.73 25.18
C GLU A 424 -52.65 -60.90 23.69
N ARG A 425 -52.84 -62.15 23.22
CA ARG A 425 -53.26 -62.44 21.83
C ARG A 425 -54.72 -62.15 21.58
N GLU A 426 -55.54 -62.13 22.62
CA GLU A 426 -56.96 -61.83 22.53
C GLU A 426 -57.20 -60.31 22.50
N ASP A 427 -56.38 -59.53 23.21
CA ASP A 427 -56.46 -58.06 23.24
C ASP A 427 -56.05 -57.38 21.91
N GLU A 428 -55.12 -57.96 21.13
CA GLU A 428 -54.71 -57.39 19.83
C GLU A 428 -55.79 -57.54 18.72
N LYS A 429 -56.78 -58.44 18.87
CA LYS A 429 -57.85 -58.62 17.86
C LYS A 429 -58.91 -57.53 17.89
N ASP A 430 -59.06 -56.83 19.02
CA ASP A 430 -60.11 -55.84 19.24
C ASP A 430 -59.67 -54.40 18.90
N LEU A 431 -58.42 -54.21 18.47
CA LEU A 431 -57.84 -52.90 18.13
C LEU A 431 -57.50 -52.79 16.64
N ALA A 432 -58.49 -52.92 15.78
CA ALA A 432 -58.38 -52.52 14.37
C ALA A 432 -58.62 -51.00 14.21
N PRO A 433 -57.66 -50.19 13.71
CA PRO A 433 -57.93 -48.80 13.38
C PRO A 433 -58.43 -48.65 11.93
N ALA A 434 -59.42 -47.76 11.79
CA ALA A 434 -60.07 -47.30 10.55
C ALA A 434 -59.12 -46.51 9.62
N PRO A 435 -59.44 -46.35 8.32
CA PRO A 435 -58.51 -45.86 7.31
C PRO A 435 -58.35 -44.34 7.37
N ALA A 436 -57.11 -43.88 7.49
CA ALA A 436 -56.76 -42.48 7.29
C ALA A 436 -56.36 -42.22 5.82
N THR A 437 -57.21 -41.44 5.17
CA THR A 437 -57.05 -40.64 3.95
C THR A 437 -55.64 -40.41 3.40
N SER A 438 -55.48 -40.78 2.12
CA SER A 438 -54.42 -40.34 1.20
C SER A 438 -54.50 -38.82 0.98
N GLY A 439 -53.50 -38.10 1.49
CA GLY A 439 -53.23 -36.70 1.14
C GLY A 439 -52.06 -36.64 0.18
N ALA A 440 -52.37 -36.53 -1.12
CA ALA A 440 -51.39 -36.19 -2.15
C ALA A 440 -50.93 -34.74 -1.98
N ALA A 441 -49.65 -34.53 -1.68
CA ALA A 441 -48.99 -33.24 -1.78
C ALA A 441 -48.04 -33.27 -2.99
N SER A 442 -48.50 -32.60 -4.04
CA SER A 442 -47.78 -32.21 -5.24
C SER A 442 -46.49 -31.45 -4.93
N GLY A 443 -45.37 -31.94 -5.45
CA GLY A 443 -44.11 -31.17 -5.51
C GLY A 443 -44.17 -30.09 -6.60
N PRO A 444 -43.61 -28.89 -6.38
CA PRO A 444 -43.44 -27.91 -7.44
C PRO A 444 -42.21 -28.25 -8.30
N ALA A 445 -42.42 -28.14 -9.61
CA ALA A 445 -41.40 -28.22 -10.65
C ALA A 445 -40.37 -27.06 -10.55
N PRO A 446 -39.17 -27.22 -11.12
CA PRO A 446 -38.04 -26.32 -10.93
C PRO A 446 -38.21 -25.02 -11.71
N ALA A 447 -37.76 -23.92 -11.10
CA ALA A 447 -37.62 -22.63 -11.73
C ALA A 447 -36.44 -22.62 -12.72
N THR A 448 -36.78 -22.10 -13.88
CA THR A 448 -36.01 -21.72 -15.07
C THR A 448 -34.64 -21.13 -14.77
N ALA A 449 -33.59 -21.72 -15.36
CA ALA A 449 -32.28 -21.10 -15.52
C ALA A 449 -32.33 -20.02 -16.62
N PRO A 450 -31.69 -18.85 -16.47
CA PRO A 450 -31.50 -17.92 -17.56
C PRO A 450 -30.46 -18.47 -18.55
N GLY A 451 -30.79 -18.36 -19.83
CA GLY A 451 -29.92 -18.76 -20.94
C GLY A 451 -28.69 -17.85 -21.13
N PRO A 452 -27.82 -18.24 -22.07
CA PRO A 452 -26.46 -17.75 -22.21
C PRO A 452 -26.43 -16.31 -22.75
N SER A 453 -25.59 -15.48 -22.14
CA SER A 453 -25.20 -14.18 -22.68
C SER A 453 -24.19 -14.36 -23.83
N ASP A 454 -24.51 -13.75 -24.96
CA ASP A 454 -23.64 -13.62 -26.15
C ASP A 454 -22.22 -13.13 -25.82
N PRO A 455 -21.16 -13.73 -26.41
CA PRO A 455 -19.80 -13.24 -26.29
C PRO A 455 -19.50 -12.28 -27.46
N ALA A 456 -19.99 -11.04 -27.40
CA ALA A 456 -19.59 -10.00 -28.37
C ALA A 456 -19.93 -8.58 -27.86
N ALA A 457 -19.40 -8.19 -26.71
CA ALA A 457 -19.38 -6.79 -26.29
C ALA A 457 -17.97 -6.44 -25.80
N GLY A 458 -17.39 -5.41 -26.43
CA GLY A 458 -15.97 -5.08 -26.36
C GLY A 458 -15.45 -4.92 -24.93
N VAL A 459 -14.25 -5.48 -24.74
CA VAL A 459 -13.50 -5.49 -23.49
C VAL A 459 -13.45 -4.09 -22.86
N GLY A 460 -14.04 -3.94 -21.68
CA GLY A 460 -14.11 -2.71 -20.89
C GLY A 460 -12.78 -2.32 -20.23
N LEU A 461 -11.65 -2.51 -20.93
CA LEU A 461 -10.33 -2.02 -20.50
C LEU A 461 -10.25 -0.50 -20.73
N LEU A 462 -9.72 0.21 -19.73
CA LEU A 462 -9.39 1.62 -19.82
C LEU A 462 -8.23 1.85 -20.82
N PRO A 463 -8.10 3.07 -21.37
CA PRO A 463 -7.01 3.39 -22.30
C PRO A 463 -5.62 3.11 -21.74
N GLU A 464 -5.40 3.39 -20.45
CA GLU A 464 -4.12 3.15 -19.75
C GLU A 464 -3.82 1.65 -19.60
N GLU A 465 -4.84 0.83 -19.36
CA GLU A 465 -4.73 -0.62 -19.23
C GLU A 465 -4.40 -1.29 -20.57
N ARG A 466 -5.07 -0.85 -21.65
CA ARG A 466 -4.75 -1.29 -23.02
C ARG A 466 -3.34 -0.87 -23.44
N ALA A 467 -2.93 0.34 -23.08
CA ALA A 467 -1.58 0.84 -23.38
C ALA A 467 -0.50 0.01 -22.67
N LEU A 468 -0.73 -0.38 -21.40
CA LEU A 468 0.19 -1.24 -20.65
C LEU A 468 0.27 -2.64 -21.29
N LEU A 469 -0.86 -3.28 -21.60
CA LEU A 469 -0.86 -4.60 -22.24
C LEU A 469 -0.19 -4.60 -23.62
N ALA A 470 -0.44 -3.58 -24.44
CA ALA A 470 0.21 -3.43 -25.74
C ALA A 470 1.72 -3.20 -25.60
N ALA A 471 2.15 -2.40 -24.61
CA ALA A 471 3.56 -2.20 -24.32
C ALA A 471 4.25 -3.49 -23.87
N LEU A 472 3.61 -4.29 -23.02
CA LEU A 472 4.13 -5.57 -22.56
C LEU A 472 4.22 -6.62 -23.68
N LEU A 473 3.25 -6.66 -24.61
CA LEU A 473 3.31 -7.51 -25.81
C LEU A 473 4.47 -7.12 -26.75
N ASP A 474 4.79 -5.82 -26.83
CA ASP A 474 5.94 -5.29 -27.57
C ASP A 474 7.27 -5.43 -26.83
N ALA A 475 7.29 -6.08 -25.66
CA ALA A 475 8.45 -6.20 -24.76
C ALA A 475 9.05 -4.84 -24.33
N LYS A 476 8.22 -3.80 -24.21
CA LYS A 476 8.61 -2.48 -23.68
C LYS A 476 8.51 -2.46 -22.16
N GLU A 477 9.37 -1.67 -21.50
CA GLU A 477 9.36 -1.53 -20.04
C GLU A 477 8.09 -0.80 -19.56
N ALA A 478 7.46 -1.36 -18.53
CA ALA A 478 6.37 -0.71 -17.82
C ALA A 478 6.91 0.39 -16.87
N PRO A 479 6.17 1.51 -16.71
CA PRO A 479 6.52 2.52 -15.71
C PRO A 479 6.45 1.98 -14.28
N ALA A 480 7.24 2.56 -13.37
CA ALA A 480 7.29 2.17 -11.96
C ALA A 480 5.97 2.47 -11.24
N GLY A 481 5.54 1.60 -10.31
CA GLY A 481 4.31 1.76 -9.52
C GLY A 481 3.04 1.31 -10.23
N THR A 482 3.11 0.28 -11.07
CA THR A 482 1.99 -0.24 -11.87
C THR A 482 1.16 -1.32 -11.16
N ASP A 483 1.39 -1.59 -9.88
CA ASP A 483 0.77 -2.70 -9.15
C ASP A 483 -0.76 -2.66 -9.18
N LEU A 484 -1.34 -1.48 -8.91
CA LEU A 484 -2.79 -1.28 -8.95
C LEU A 484 -3.36 -1.43 -10.37
N LEU A 485 -2.59 -1.07 -11.41
CA LEU A 485 -2.98 -1.25 -12.81
C LEU A 485 -2.94 -2.72 -13.20
N VAL A 486 -1.93 -3.46 -12.74
CA VAL A 486 -1.80 -4.91 -12.95
C VAL A 486 -2.96 -5.65 -12.29
N ASP A 487 -3.32 -5.27 -11.06
CA ASP A 487 -4.45 -5.85 -10.34
C ASP A 487 -5.78 -5.56 -11.07
N SER A 488 -6.01 -4.30 -11.50
CA SER A 488 -7.20 -3.91 -12.27
C SER A 488 -7.29 -4.65 -13.62
N ILE A 489 -6.16 -4.82 -14.33
CA ILE A 489 -6.12 -5.58 -15.58
C ILE A 489 -6.44 -7.05 -15.32
N ASN A 490 -5.81 -7.67 -14.33
CA ASN A 490 -6.06 -9.05 -13.97
C ASN A 490 -7.53 -9.25 -13.59
N GLU A 491 -8.12 -8.35 -12.80
CA GLU A 491 -9.54 -8.40 -12.43
C GLU A 491 -10.47 -8.34 -13.65
N ARG A 492 -10.21 -7.42 -14.59
CA ARG A 492 -11.05 -7.21 -15.78
C ARG A 492 -10.89 -8.28 -16.85
N LEU A 493 -9.68 -8.79 -17.04
CA LEU A 493 -9.42 -9.85 -18.00
C LEU A 493 -9.80 -11.22 -17.48
N PHE A 494 -10.00 -11.36 -16.16
CA PHE A 494 -10.37 -12.63 -15.59
C PHE A 494 -11.70 -13.17 -16.13
N ASP A 495 -12.70 -12.32 -16.37
CA ASP A 495 -14.01 -12.78 -16.88
C ASP A 495 -13.91 -13.38 -18.29
N LEU A 496 -12.84 -13.07 -19.03
CA LEU A 496 -12.61 -13.52 -20.40
C LEU A 496 -11.64 -14.71 -20.46
N VAL A 497 -10.50 -14.59 -19.78
CA VAL A 497 -9.40 -15.58 -19.79
C VAL A 497 -9.65 -16.66 -18.73
N GLY A 498 -10.27 -16.29 -17.61
CA GLY A 498 -10.38 -17.13 -16.41
C GLY A 498 -9.05 -17.35 -15.69
N ASP A 499 -7.99 -16.68 -16.15
CA ASP A 499 -6.60 -16.64 -15.73
C ASP A 499 -6.07 -15.38 -15.02
N THR A 500 -5.06 -15.48 -14.16
CA THR A 500 -4.10 -14.37 -14.01
C THR A 500 -3.30 -14.20 -15.30
N VAL A 501 -3.42 -13.04 -15.93
CA VAL A 501 -2.82 -12.74 -17.23
C VAL A 501 -1.45 -12.07 -17.08
N LEU A 502 -1.29 -11.24 -16.05
CA LEU A 502 -0.07 -10.51 -15.75
C LEU A 502 0.55 -10.99 -14.44
N GLU A 503 1.86 -11.24 -14.46
CA GLU A 503 2.69 -11.58 -13.31
C GLU A 503 3.93 -10.68 -13.23
N PHE A 504 4.54 -10.52 -12.06
CA PHE A 504 5.80 -9.78 -11.94
C PHE A 504 7.02 -10.70 -12.09
N ASP A 505 7.99 -10.27 -12.88
CA ASP A 505 9.27 -10.97 -13.09
C ASP A 505 10.23 -10.83 -11.90
N ASP A 506 11.42 -11.42 -12.03
CA ASP A 506 12.46 -11.41 -10.99
C ASP A 506 12.96 -10.00 -10.62
N SER A 507 12.74 -9.02 -11.49
CA SER A 507 13.09 -7.62 -11.28
C SER A 507 11.91 -6.79 -10.75
N GLY A 508 10.78 -7.43 -10.43
CA GLY A 508 9.56 -6.78 -9.96
C GLY A 508 8.82 -6.01 -11.07
N ARG A 509 9.01 -6.40 -12.34
CA ARG A 509 8.37 -5.75 -13.49
C ARG A 509 7.20 -6.60 -13.98
N PRO A 510 6.05 -6.01 -14.33
CA PRO A 510 4.93 -6.79 -14.85
C PRO A 510 5.27 -7.37 -16.23
N THR A 511 4.86 -8.60 -16.44
CA THR A 511 5.04 -9.39 -17.66
C THR A 511 3.79 -10.21 -17.93
N ILE A 512 3.51 -10.50 -19.20
CA ILE A 512 2.37 -11.34 -19.56
C ILE A 512 2.77 -12.80 -19.33
N VAL A 513 1.92 -13.55 -18.64
CA VAL A 513 2.08 -14.99 -18.45
C VAL A 513 2.10 -15.66 -19.82
N GLU A 514 3.17 -16.39 -20.13
CA GLU A 514 3.40 -17.01 -21.45
C GLU A 514 2.27 -17.92 -21.93
N ASP A 515 1.47 -18.44 -21.01
CA ASP A 515 0.32 -19.31 -21.28
C ASP A 515 -0.87 -18.53 -21.87
N TYR A 516 -0.98 -17.23 -21.59
CA TYR A 516 -2.10 -16.38 -22.00
C TYR A 516 -1.74 -15.32 -23.04
N VAL A 517 -0.49 -15.28 -23.54
CA VAL A 517 -0.04 -14.29 -24.54
C VAL A 517 -0.94 -14.24 -25.77
N ASP A 518 -1.35 -15.39 -26.30
CA ASP A 518 -2.18 -15.46 -27.50
C ASP A 518 -3.62 -15.03 -27.22
N GLU A 519 -4.16 -15.32 -26.03
CA GLU A 519 -5.47 -14.83 -25.60
C GLU A 519 -5.46 -13.31 -25.39
N VAL A 520 -4.39 -12.75 -24.81
CA VAL A 520 -4.22 -11.29 -24.66
C VAL A 520 -4.14 -10.59 -26.01
N ARG A 521 -3.42 -11.17 -26.99
CA ARG A 521 -3.37 -10.64 -28.36
C ARG A 521 -4.77 -10.62 -28.99
N SER A 522 -5.52 -11.71 -28.85
CA SER A 522 -6.90 -11.80 -29.33
C SER A 522 -7.82 -10.74 -28.71
N ILE A 523 -7.61 -10.42 -27.43
CA ILE A 523 -8.41 -9.43 -26.68
C ILE A 523 -8.13 -7.98 -27.11
N LEU A 524 -6.89 -7.67 -27.50
CA LEU A 524 -6.50 -6.31 -27.92
C LEU A 524 -6.82 -5.98 -29.38
N GLY A 525 -7.12 -6.99 -30.20
CA GLY A 525 -7.48 -6.85 -31.62
C GLY A 525 -6.34 -7.19 -32.57
#